data_AF-A0A536VZE2-F1
#
_entry.id   AF-A0A536VZE2-F1
#
_cell.length_a   1.000
_cell.length_b   1.000
_cell.length_c   1.000
_cell.angle_alpha   90.00
_cell.angle_beta   90.00
_cell.angle_gamma   90.00
#
_symmetry.space_group_name_H-M   'P 1'
#
loop_
_entity.id
_entity.type
_entity.pdbx_description
1 polymer ?
#
loop_
_entity_poly.entity_id
_entity_poly.type
_entity_poly.pdbx_seq_one_letter_code
_entity_poly.pdbx_strand_id
1 'polypeptide(L)'
;MLSPPATLADGGATLARLKAGVQAERAALQTRFRETADGPMVLREHRRLVDRVLKEMWRQLRLPAPLALLAVGGYGRGELYPHSDVDVLVLLQDPASVGLATQIEKLVGRLWDTGLELAHSVRTVAECVEEARKDVTVMTSLLEARQLAGNRGLFARFDRARGECLDAKVFFKAKRLEQEQRHTKFQDSPYSLEPNLKEAPGGLRD
;
A
#
# COMPACT_ATOMS: atom_id res chain seq x y z
N MET A 1 10.46 10.77 28.36
CA MET A 1 11.25 9.59 27.94
C MET A 1 10.27 8.60 27.33
N LEU A 2 10.37 8.36 26.02
CA LEU A 2 9.59 7.31 25.36
C LEU A 2 9.90 5.97 26.04
N SER A 3 8.87 5.22 26.42
CA SER A 3 9.03 3.78 26.60
C SER A 3 9.66 3.23 25.30
N PRO A 4 10.64 2.32 25.39
CA PRO A 4 11.23 1.75 24.19
C PRO A 4 10.11 1.16 23.32
N PRO A 5 10.20 1.28 21.98
CA PRO A 5 9.26 0.59 21.11
C PRO A 5 9.23 -0.88 21.53
N ALA A 6 8.03 -1.45 21.69
CA ALA A 6 7.89 -2.85 22.02
C ALA A 6 8.69 -3.64 20.99
N THR A 7 9.84 -4.15 21.41
CA THR A 7 10.75 -4.82 20.50
C THR A 7 10.00 -6.03 19.97
N LEU A 8 9.75 -6.09 18.65
CA LEU A 8 9.30 -7.29 17.95
C LEU A 8 10.39 -8.40 17.95
N ALA A 9 11.35 -8.32 18.88
CA ALA A 9 12.41 -9.28 19.11
C ALA A 9 11.87 -10.41 19.99
N ASP A 10 11.05 -11.27 19.39
CA ASP A 10 11.19 -12.68 19.67
C ASP A 10 10.62 -13.47 18.50
N GLY A 11 11.40 -14.43 18.00
CA GLY A 11 11.10 -15.26 16.82
C GLY A 11 9.92 -16.22 16.98
N GLY A 12 8.96 -15.88 17.85
CA GLY A 12 7.75 -16.62 18.18
C GLY A 12 6.65 -15.73 18.75
N ALA A 13 6.61 -14.42 18.46
CA ALA A 13 5.47 -13.58 18.83
C ALA A 13 4.21 -14.14 18.16
N THR A 14 3.27 -14.65 18.98
CA THR A 14 1.97 -15.11 18.51
C THR A 14 1.29 -13.98 17.71
N LEU A 15 0.61 -14.32 16.62
CA LEU A 15 -0.12 -13.37 15.76
C LEU A 15 -1.04 -12.42 16.55
N ALA A 16 -1.64 -12.91 17.64
CA ALA A 16 -2.40 -12.13 18.59
C ALA A 16 -1.59 -11.00 19.26
N ARG A 17 -0.33 -11.26 19.65
CA ARG A 17 0.56 -10.24 20.22
C ARG A 17 0.95 -9.19 19.19
N LEU A 18 1.20 -9.61 17.95
CA LEU A 18 1.48 -8.69 16.84
C LEU A 18 0.28 -7.77 16.59
N LYS A 19 -0.93 -8.32 16.48
CA LYS A 19 -2.17 -7.56 16.35
C LYS A 19 -2.36 -6.56 17.50
N ALA A 20 -2.22 -7.01 18.74
CA ALA A 20 -2.35 -6.15 19.91
C ALA A 20 -1.32 -5.02 19.91
N GLY A 21 -0.07 -5.31 19.52
CA GLY A 21 0.99 -4.32 19.39
C GLY A 21 0.68 -3.26 18.32
N VAL A 22 0.22 -3.68 17.14
CA VAL A 22 -0.20 -2.77 16.06
C VAL A 22 -1.35 -1.87 16.50
N GLN A 23 -2.36 -2.43 17.16
CA GLN A 23 -3.49 -1.66 17.69
C GLN A 23 -3.05 -0.65 18.77
N ALA A 24 -2.16 -1.05 19.68
CA ALA A 24 -1.63 -0.17 20.72
C ALA A 24 -0.80 0.99 20.14
N GLU A 25 0.11 0.71 19.19
CA GLU A 25 0.90 1.77 18.53
C GLU A 25 0.00 2.72 17.71
N ARG A 26 -1.03 2.20 17.01
CA ARG A 26 -2.01 3.04 16.30
C ARG A 26 -2.81 3.93 17.26
N ALA A 27 -3.24 3.41 18.41
CA ALA A 27 -3.94 4.19 19.43
C ALA A 27 -3.03 5.29 20.02
N ALA A 28 -1.76 4.99 20.28
CA ALA A 28 -0.79 5.97 20.75
C ALA A 28 -0.57 7.11 19.73
N LEU A 29 -0.50 6.77 18.44
CA LEU A 29 -0.42 7.76 17.36
C LEU A 29 -1.67 8.65 17.29
N GLN A 30 -2.85 8.10 17.52
CA GLN A 30 -4.09 8.87 17.59
C GLN A 30 -4.09 9.84 18.77
N THR A 31 -3.68 9.40 19.96
CA THR A 31 -3.53 10.28 21.13
C THR A 31 -2.56 11.41 20.84
N ARG A 32 -1.39 11.08 20.27
CA ARG A 32 -0.38 12.08 19.92
C ARG A 32 -0.89 13.10 18.89
N PHE A 33 -1.69 12.68 17.92
CA PHE A 33 -2.32 13.60 16.98
C PHE A 33 -3.23 14.59 17.71
N ARG A 34 -4.07 14.11 18.65
CA ARG A 34 -4.97 14.97 19.43
C ARG A 34 -4.23 15.99 20.29
N GLU A 35 -3.04 15.64 20.77
CA GLU A 35 -2.22 16.52 21.61
C GLU A 35 -1.39 17.54 20.81
N THR A 36 -0.90 17.15 19.63
CA THR A 36 0.09 17.94 18.87
C THR A 36 -0.45 18.56 17.59
N ALA A 37 -1.56 18.07 17.06
CA ALA A 37 -2.10 18.37 15.73
C ALA A 37 -1.08 18.16 14.57
N ASP A 38 0.02 17.45 14.80
CA ASP A 38 1.04 17.19 13.78
C ASP A 38 0.66 15.97 12.92
N GLY A 39 -0.24 16.20 11.98
CA GLY A 39 -0.69 15.20 11.01
C GLY A 39 0.45 14.59 10.19
N PRO A 40 1.34 15.37 9.57
CA PRO A 40 2.45 14.84 8.78
C PRO A 40 3.36 13.90 9.57
N MET A 41 3.69 14.21 10.83
CA MET A 41 4.47 13.31 11.67
C MET A 41 3.72 12.01 11.96
N VAL A 42 2.44 12.10 12.32
CA VAL A 42 1.62 10.91 12.62
C VAL A 42 1.49 9.99 11.42
N LEU A 43 1.29 10.53 10.21
CA LEU A 43 1.23 9.75 8.97
C LEU A 43 2.56 9.05 8.68
N ARG A 44 3.69 9.74 8.85
CA ARG A 44 5.02 9.13 8.69
C ARG A 44 5.26 7.98 9.66
N GLU A 45 4.92 8.16 10.93
CA GLU A 45 5.08 7.13 11.96
C GLU A 45 4.11 5.95 11.74
N HIS A 46 2.87 6.22 11.33
CA HIS A 46 1.90 5.19 10.99
C HIS A 46 2.39 4.31 9.83
N ARG A 47 2.87 4.93 8.75
CA ARG A 47 3.50 4.21 7.64
C ARG A 47 4.70 3.39 8.11
N ARG A 48 5.58 3.96 8.95
CA ARG A 48 6.77 3.25 9.46
C ARG A 48 6.40 2.02 10.29
N LEU A 49 5.34 2.10 11.10
CA LEU A 49 4.79 0.97 11.83
C LEU A 49 4.35 -0.14 10.86
N VAL A 50 3.54 0.19 9.85
CA VAL A 50 3.04 -0.80 8.88
C VAL A 50 4.18 -1.39 8.04
N ASP A 51 5.13 -0.58 7.57
CA ASP A 51 6.35 -1.03 6.90
C ASP A 51 7.10 -2.08 7.74
N ARG A 52 7.25 -1.84 9.06
CA ARG A 52 7.96 -2.72 10.00
C ARG A 52 7.25 -4.07 10.13
N VAL A 53 5.93 -4.04 10.31
CA VAL A 53 5.09 -5.24 10.42
C VAL A 53 5.20 -6.09 9.16
N LEU A 54 4.99 -5.49 7.99
CA LEU A 54 5.03 -6.21 6.72
C LEU A 54 6.42 -6.82 6.43
N LYS A 55 7.50 -6.06 6.70
CA LYS A 55 8.88 -6.54 6.53
C LYS A 55 9.19 -7.72 7.47
N GLU A 56 8.72 -7.66 8.71
CA GLU A 56 8.92 -8.74 9.68
C GLU A 56 8.20 -10.02 9.23
N MET A 57 6.93 -9.89 8.81
CA MET A 57 6.14 -11.04 8.36
C MET A 57 6.69 -11.67 7.09
N TRP A 58 7.15 -10.84 6.16
CA TRP A 58 7.86 -11.29 4.97
C TRP A 58 9.10 -12.13 5.32
N ARG A 59 9.90 -11.66 6.28
CA ARG A 59 11.11 -12.34 6.75
C ARG A 59 10.82 -13.69 7.40
N GLN A 60 9.75 -13.79 8.19
CA GLN A 60 9.39 -15.01 8.92
C GLN A 60 8.94 -16.16 8.00
N LEU A 61 8.31 -15.85 6.88
CA LEU A 61 7.78 -16.87 5.96
C LEU A 61 8.84 -17.48 5.04
N ARG A 62 10.01 -16.84 4.92
CA ARG A 62 11.16 -17.35 4.15
C ARG A 62 10.74 -17.84 2.76
N LEU A 63 9.95 -17.03 2.04
CA LEU A 63 9.41 -17.41 0.75
C LEU A 63 10.55 -17.70 -0.25
N PRO A 64 10.45 -18.78 -1.04
CA PRO A 64 11.45 -19.17 -2.02
C PRO A 64 11.33 -18.35 -3.31
N ALA A 65 12.43 -18.28 -4.07
CA ALA A 65 12.55 -17.63 -5.39
C ALA A 65 12.64 -16.09 -5.37
N PRO A 66 13.10 -15.43 -6.45
CA PRO A 66 13.17 -13.98 -6.46
C PRO A 66 11.75 -13.42 -6.48
N LEU A 67 11.32 -12.94 -5.32
CA LEU A 67 10.05 -12.25 -5.09
C LEU A 67 10.35 -10.88 -4.50
N ALA A 68 9.45 -9.92 -4.72
CA ALA A 68 9.50 -8.65 -4.02
C ALA A 68 8.13 -8.29 -3.44
N LEU A 69 8.11 -7.71 -2.25
CA LEU A 69 6.92 -7.12 -1.66
C LEU A 69 6.98 -5.62 -1.90
N LEU A 70 5.97 -5.10 -2.59
CA LEU A 70 5.83 -3.70 -2.91
C LEU A 70 4.61 -3.13 -2.18
N ALA A 71 4.74 -1.92 -1.65
CA ALA A 71 3.59 -1.06 -1.38
C ALA A 71 3.20 -0.38 -2.68
N VAL A 72 1.91 -0.25 -2.96
CA VAL A 72 1.38 0.45 -4.14
C VAL A 72 0.32 1.47 -3.73
N GLY A 73 -0.16 2.29 -4.65
CA GLY A 73 -1.16 3.30 -4.34
C GLY A 73 -0.71 4.31 -3.26
N GLY A 74 -1.69 4.84 -2.52
CA GLY A 74 -1.43 5.84 -1.46
C GLY A 74 -0.44 5.34 -0.40
N TYR A 75 -0.46 4.04 -0.07
CA TYR A 75 0.52 3.45 0.84
C TYR A 75 1.95 3.42 0.24
N GLY A 76 2.05 3.15 -1.06
CA GLY A 76 3.28 3.23 -1.84
C GLY A 76 3.90 4.62 -1.80
N ARG A 77 3.10 5.65 -2.13
CA ARG A 77 3.49 7.08 -2.05
C ARG A 77 3.78 7.54 -0.61
N GLY A 78 3.22 6.85 0.37
CA GLY A 78 3.49 7.07 1.79
C GLY A 78 2.45 7.90 2.53
N GLU A 79 1.26 8.04 1.95
CA GLU A 79 0.10 8.72 2.50
C GLU A 79 -0.87 7.71 3.10
N LEU A 80 -0.41 6.94 4.08
CA LEU A 80 -1.22 5.95 4.76
C LEU A 80 -2.00 6.62 5.91
N TYR A 81 -3.25 7.00 5.64
CA TYR A 81 -4.15 7.56 6.66
C TYR A 81 -4.67 6.46 7.61
N PRO A 82 -5.17 6.80 8.80
CA PRO A 82 -5.52 5.80 9.83
C PRO A 82 -6.50 4.70 9.39
N HIS A 83 -7.37 5.00 8.43
CA HIS A 83 -8.38 4.09 7.86
C HIS A 83 -8.16 3.86 6.36
N SER A 84 -6.92 4.02 5.90
CA SER A 84 -6.54 3.64 4.54
C SER A 84 -6.26 2.15 4.46
N ASP A 85 -6.70 1.54 3.37
CA ASP A 85 -6.23 0.22 2.97
C ASP A 85 -4.70 0.21 2.81
N VAL A 86 -4.09 -0.91 3.18
CA VAL A 86 -2.67 -1.21 3.00
C VAL A 86 -2.54 -2.02 1.71
N ASP A 87 -2.42 -1.31 0.60
CA ASP A 87 -2.30 -1.93 -0.73
C ASP A 87 -0.90 -2.51 -0.95
N VAL A 88 -0.81 -3.83 -1.15
CA VAL A 88 0.44 -4.54 -1.43
C VAL A 88 0.44 -5.30 -2.75
N LEU A 89 1.60 -5.38 -3.38
CA LEU A 89 1.84 -6.22 -4.55
C LEU A 89 2.97 -7.20 -4.22
N VAL A 90 2.67 -8.50 -4.31
CA VAL A 90 3.68 -9.55 -4.34
C VAL A 90 4.12 -9.72 -5.79
N LEU A 91 5.27 -9.15 -6.11
CA LEU A 91 5.86 -9.19 -7.44
C LEU A 91 6.65 -10.49 -7.62
N LEU A 92 6.30 -11.23 -8.66
CA LEU A 92 6.93 -12.47 -9.06
C LEU A 92 7.86 -12.23 -10.25
N GLN A 93 8.94 -13.00 -10.35
CA GLN A 93 9.71 -13.07 -11.58
C GLN A 93 8.95 -13.83 -12.67
N ASP A 94 8.43 -14.99 -12.29
CA ASP A 94 7.74 -15.96 -13.15
C ASP A 94 6.42 -16.37 -12.48
N PRO A 95 5.42 -16.87 -13.22
CA PRO A 95 4.16 -17.33 -12.63
C PRO A 95 4.38 -18.29 -11.46
N ALA A 96 3.60 -18.13 -10.39
CA ALA A 96 3.80 -18.92 -9.19
C ALA A 96 3.52 -20.41 -9.43
N SER A 97 4.41 -21.28 -8.95
CA SER A 97 4.09 -22.70 -8.80
C SER A 97 3.01 -22.89 -7.73
N VAL A 98 2.30 -24.03 -7.75
CA VAL A 98 1.26 -24.36 -6.76
C VAL A 98 1.78 -24.24 -5.32
N GLY A 99 3.01 -24.71 -5.07
CA GLY A 99 3.64 -24.62 -3.76
C GLY A 99 3.91 -23.17 -3.33
N LEU A 100 4.41 -22.34 -4.25
CA LEU A 100 4.65 -20.92 -3.98
C LEU A 100 3.34 -20.16 -3.76
N ALA A 101 2.32 -20.41 -4.57
CA ALA A 101 0.98 -19.81 -4.42
C ALA A 101 0.41 -20.10 -3.02
N THR A 102 0.50 -21.34 -2.56
CA THR A 102 0.07 -21.75 -1.20
C THR A 102 0.82 -20.98 -0.10
N GLN A 103 2.12 -20.70 -0.30
CA GLN A 103 2.90 -19.93 0.67
C GLN A 103 2.55 -18.43 0.64
N ILE A 104 2.24 -17.88 -0.53
CA ILE A 104 1.77 -16.50 -0.67
C ILE A 104 0.38 -16.33 -0.04
N GLU A 105 -0.53 -17.29 -0.22
CA GLU A 105 -1.83 -17.30 0.46
C GLU A 105 -1.66 -17.31 1.99
N LYS A 106 -0.72 -18.11 2.51
CA LYS A 106 -0.35 -18.09 3.94
C LYS A 106 0.21 -16.74 4.39
N LEU A 107 0.99 -16.06 3.55
CA LEU A 107 1.44 -14.69 3.82
C LEU A 107 0.23 -13.76 3.96
N VAL A 108 -0.62 -13.73 2.95
CA VAL A 108 -1.80 -12.85 2.90
C VAL A 108 -2.72 -13.12 4.09
N GLY A 109 -3.03 -14.38 4.40
CA GLY A 109 -3.86 -14.73 5.55
C GLY A 109 -3.29 -14.21 6.87
N ARG A 110 -1.97 -14.38 7.09
CA ARG A 110 -1.33 -13.83 8.29
C ARG A 110 -1.37 -12.30 8.32
N LEU A 111 -1.18 -11.64 7.18
CA LEU A 111 -1.24 -10.18 7.11
C LEU A 111 -2.63 -9.66 7.52
N TRP A 112 -3.71 -10.31 7.10
CA TRP A 112 -5.08 -9.98 7.52
C TRP A 112 -5.28 -10.10 9.04
N ASP A 113 -4.70 -11.14 9.64
CA ASP A 113 -4.81 -11.38 11.08
C ASP A 113 -4.11 -10.32 11.95
N THR A 114 -3.28 -9.45 11.37
CA THR A 114 -2.68 -8.31 12.09
C THR A 114 -3.68 -7.20 12.43
N GLY A 115 -4.90 -7.24 11.86
CA GLY A 115 -5.89 -6.18 11.99
C GLY A 115 -5.64 -4.97 11.10
N LEU A 116 -4.76 -5.11 10.10
CA LEU A 116 -4.63 -4.16 8.99
C LEU A 116 -5.71 -4.45 7.94
N GLU A 117 -6.32 -3.41 7.40
CA GLU A 117 -7.15 -3.51 6.19
C GLU A 117 -6.21 -3.68 5.00
N LEU A 118 -6.10 -4.88 4.44
CA LEU A 118 -5.10 -5.23 3.44
C LEU A 118 -5.75 -5.56 2.10
N ALA A 119 -5.49 -4.75 1.08
CA ALA A 119 -5.71 -5.15 -0.31
C ALA A 119 -4.40 -5.68 -0.88
N HIS A 120 -4.48 -6.73 -1.70
CA HIS A 120 -3.27 -7.33 -2.27
C HIS A 120 -3.48 -7.78 -3.72
N SER A 121 -2.37 -7.86 -4.45
CA SER A 121 -2.29 -8.55 -5.73
C SER A 121 -1.00 -9.36 -5.83
N VAL A 122 -1.02 -10.40 -6.65
CA VAL A 122 0.13 -11.26 -6.92
C VAL A 122 0.30 -11.28 -8.43
N ARG A 123 1.40 -10.72 -8.94
CA ARG A 123 1.62 -10.55 -10.39
C ARG A 123 3.08 -10.68 -10.74
N THR A 124 3.34 -11.18 -11.94
CA THR A 124 4.62 -11.04 -12.63
C THR A 124 4.80 -9.61 -13.16
N VAL A 125 6.02 -9.28 -13.60
CA VAL A 125 6.28 -8.00 -14.28
C VAL A 125 5.42 -7.86 -15.54
N ALA A 126 5.25 -8.95 -16.30
CA ALA A 126 4.47 -8.94 -17.53
C ALA A 126 2.98 -8.67 -17.26
N GLU A 127 2.40 -9.34 -16.26
CA GLU A 127 0.99 -9.12 -15.85
C GLU A 127 0.79 -7.69 -15.31
N CYS A 128 1.74 -7.12 -14.57
CA CYS A 128 1.67 -5.73 -14.15
C CYS A 128 1.59 -4.77 -15.34
N VAL A 129 2.40 -4.99 -16.38
CA VAL A 129 2.39 -4.16 -17.60
C VAL A 129 1.09 -4.36 -18.37
N GLU A 130 0.60 -5.59 -18.47
CA GLU A 130 -0.65 -5.90 -19.16
C GLU A 130 -1.85 -5.21 -18.51
N GLU A 131 -1.98 -5.33 -17.18
CA GLU A 131 -3.08 -4.71 -16.44
C GLU A 131 -2.99 -3.18 -16.44
N ALA A 132 -1.77 -2.62 -16.35
CA ALA A 132 -1.54 -1.19 -16.47
C ALA A 132 -1.98 -0.60 -17.82
N ARG A 133 -1.86 -1.36 -18.91
CA ARG A 133 -2.30 -0.93 -20.24
C ARG A 133 -3.83 -0.93 -20.39
N LYS A 134 -4.51 -1.78 -19.62
CA LYS A 134 -5.98 -1.92 -19.65
C LYS A 134 -6.69 -0.89 -18.77
N ASP A 135 -6.09 -0.53 -17.64
CA ASP A 135 -6.72 0.32 -16.62
C ASP A 135 -5.77 1.40 -16.09
N VAL A 136 -6.16 2.67 -16.31
CA VAL A 136 -5.43 3.85 -15.81
C VAL A 136 -5.32 3.87 -14.28
N THR A 137 -6.28 3.28 -13.57
CA THR A 137 -6.27 3.16 -12.11
C THR A 137 -5.17 2.22 -11.65
N VAL A 138 -5.01 1.07 -12.31
CA VAL A 138 -3.91 0.14 -12.06
C VAL A 138 -2.58 0.82 -12.36
N MET A 139 -2.48 1.51 -13.51
CA MET A 139 -1.26 2.25 -13.84
C MET A 139 -0.92 3.31 -12.78
N THR A 140 -1.91 4.08 -12.32
CA THR A 140 -1.74 5.07 -11.24
C THR A 140 -1.20 4.42 -9.97
N SER A 141 -1.79 3.30 -9.54
CA SER A 141 -1.34 2.58 -8.34
C SER A 141 0.09 2.05 -8.47
N LEU A 142 0.44 1.49 -9.64
CA LEU A 142 1.80 1.02 -9.91
C LEU A 142 2.80 2.16 -10.04
N LEU A 143 2.37 3.36 -10.46
CA LEU A 143 3.24 4.53 -10.51
C LEU A 143 3.77 4.94 -9.13
N GLU A 144 3.00 4.63 -8.10
CA GLU A 144 3.28 4.92 -6.69
C GLU A 144 4.00 3.75 -5.99
N ALA A 145 4.44 2.75 -6.74
CA ALA A 145 5.06 1.55 -6.19
C ALA A 145 6.36 1.85 -5.45
N ARG A 146 6.51 1.22 -4.28
CA ARG A 146 7.68 1.33 -3.43
C ARG A 146 8.06 -0.03 -2.87
N GLN A 147 9.31 -0.44 -3.06
CA GLN A 147 9.80 -1.69 -2.50
C GLN A 147 9.82 -1.67 -0.96
N LEU A 148 9.19 -2.69 -0.36
CA LEU A 148 9.26 -2.97 1.08
C LEU A 148 10.30 -4.03 1.38
N ALA A 149 10.29 -5.15 0.65
CA ALA A 149 11.18 -6.29 0.89
C ALA A 149 11.43 -7.12 -0.38
N GLY A 150 12.36 -8.07 -0.30
CA GLY A 150 12.66 -9.04 -1.36
C GLY A 150 13.71 -8.58 -2.37
N ASN A 151 13.63 -9.11 -3.59
CA ASN A 151 14.66 -9.00 -4.61
C ASN A 151 14.69 -7.61 -5.26
N ARG A 152 15.80 -6.87 -5.07
CA ARG A 152 16.01 -5.53 -5.64
C ARG A 152 16.13 -5.53 -7.16
N GLY A 153 16.76 -6.55 -7.76
CA GLY A 153 16.89 -6.67 -9.21
C GLY A 153 15.53 -6.87 -9.89
N LEU A 154 14.64 -7.64 -9.28
CA LEU A 154 13.27 -7.81 -9.74
C LEU A 154 12.50 -6.50 -9.68
N PHE A 155 12.62 -5.74 -8.58
CA PHE A 155 12.01 -4.41 -8.48
C PHE A 155 12.55 -3.45 -9.56
N ALA A 156 13.86 -3.42 -9.81
CA ALA A 156 14.44 -2.59 -10.87
C ALA A 156 13.93 -2.97 -12.27
N ARG A 157 13.73 -4.27 -12.55
CA ARG A 157 13.11 -4.72 -13.81
C ARG A 157 11.66 -4.26 -13.93
N PHE A 158 10.89 -4.37 -12.86
CA PHE A 158 9.52 -3.85 -12.81
C PHE A 158 9.48 -2.34 -13.03
N ASP A 159 10.36 -1.59 -12.36
CA ASP A 159 10.40 -0.13 -12.45
C ASP A 159 10.70 0.34 -13.88
N ARG A 160 11.66 -0.31 -14.55
CA ARG A 160 11.95 -0.08 -15.96
C ARG A 160 10.76 -0.41 -16.85
N ALA A 161 10.18 -1.60 -16.71
CA ALA A 161 9.05 -2.04 -17.54
C ALA A 161 7.81 -1.15 -17.38
N ARG A 162 7.55 -0.67 -16.15
CA ARG A 162 6.51 0.32 -15.85
C ARG A 162 6.79 1.66 -16.55
N GLY A 163 8.03 2.13 -16.52
CA GLY A 163 8.43 3.35 -17.23
C GLY A 163 8.25 3.22 -18.76
N GLU A 164 8.64 2.08 -19.32
CA GLU A 164 8.53 1.79 -20.76
C GLU A 164 7.07 1.65 -21.23
N CYS A 165 6.17 1.15 -20.39
CA CYS A 165 4.76 1.02 -20.76
C CYS A 165 3.94 2.32 -20.60
N LEU A 166 4.49 3.33 -19.92
CA LEU A 166 3.81 4.60 -19.69
C LEU A 166 3.89 5.51 -20.93
N ASP A 167 2.80 5.60 -21.68
CA ASP A 167 2.60 6.74 -22.57
C ASP A 167 2.06 7.92 -21.75
N ALA A 168 2.92 8.89 -21.46
CA ALA A 168 2.58 10.06 -20.64
C ALA A 168 1.42 10.89 -21.22
N LYS A 169 1.28 10.98 -22.54
CA LYS A 169 0.21 11.76 -23.18
C LYS A 169 -1.13 11.05 -23.07
N VAL A 170 -1.15 9.75 -23.31
CA VAL A 170 -2.36 8.92 -23.16
C VAL A 170 -2.79 8.90 -21.69
N PHE A 171 -1.84 8.66 -20.77
CA PHE A 171 -2.09 8.65 -19.34
C PHE A 171 -2.66 9.98 -18.85
N PHE A 172 -2.05 11.11 -19.24
CA PHE A 172 -2.53 12.44 -18.86
C PHE A 172 -3.98 12.68 -19.34
N LYS A 173 -4.29 12.37 -20.59
CA LYS A 173 -5.66 12.51 -21.13
C LYS A 173 -6.66 11.64 -20.37
N ALA A 174 -6.29 10.39 -20.06
CA ALA A 174 -7.12 9.47 -19.30
C ALA A 174 -7.37 9.97 -17.87
N LYS A 175 -6.32 10.47 -17.17
CA LYS A 175 -6.46 11.06 -15.83
C LYS A 175 -7.30 12.32 -15.81
N ARG A 176 -7.20 13.17 -16.83
CA ARG A 176 -8.05 14.36 -16.96
C ARG A 176 -9.52 13.96 -17.13
N LEU A 177 -9.81 12.97 -17.96
CA LEU A 177 -11.16 12.44 -18.14
C LEU A 177 -11.70 11.83 -16.83
N GLU A 178 -10.90 11.05 -16.10
CA GLU A 178 -11.26 10.51 -14.78
C GLU A 178 -11.61 11.63 -13.79
N GLN A 179 -10.81 12.70 -13.77
CA GLN A 179 -11.06 13.88 -12.92
C GLN A 179 -12.37 14.57 -13.31
N GLU A 180 -12.59 14.86 -14.59
CA GLU A 180 -13.83 15.47 -15.09
C GLU A 180 -15.06 14.63 -14.70
N GLN A 181 -15.00 13.31 -14.88
CA GLN A 181 -16.08 12.40 -14.50
C GLN A 181 -16.32 12.37 -12.99
N ARG A 182 -15.24 12.38 -12.20
CA ARG A 182 -15.32 12.43 -10.74
C ARG A 182 -15.95 13.75 -10.27
N HIS A 183 -15.50 14.89 -10.79
CA HIS A 183 -16.03 16.21 -10.45
C HIS A 183 -17.52 16.30 -10.74
N THR A 184 -17.98 15.84 -11.91
CA THR A 184 -19.41 15.81 -12.27
C THR A 184 -20.25 15.08 -11.23
N LYS A 185 -19.77 13.96 -10.66
CA LYS A 185 -20.50 13.22 -9.60
C LYS A 185 -20.73 14.02 -8.31
N PHE A 186 -19.91 15.04 -8.05
CA PHE A 186 -19.98 15.87 -6.84
C PHE A 186 -20.50 17.29 -7.10
N GLN A 187 -20.89 17.63 -8.34
CA GLN A 187 -21.23 19.01 -8.75
C GLN A 187 -22.73 19.33 -8.86
N ASP A 188 -23.65 18.41 -8.57
CA ASP A 188 -25.11 18.71 -8.67
C ASP A 188 -25.73 19.33 -7.40
N SER A 189 -24.97 20.11 -6.62
CA SER A 189 -25.58 21.08 -5.69
C SER A 189 -24.57 22.13 -5.19
N PRO A 190 -24.84 23.44 -5.37
CA PRO A 190 -24.06 24.52 -4.73
C PRO A 190 -24.22 24.58 -3.20
N TYR A 191 -25.00 23.65 -2.62
CA TYR A 191 -25.29 23.54 -1.18
C TYR A 191 -24.82 22.23 -0.58
N SER A 192 -23.73 21.63 -1.09
CA SER A 192 -23.17 20.44 -0.43
C SER A 192 -22.61 20.86 0.94
N LEU A 193 -23.43 20.69 1.99
CA LEU A 193 -23.13 21.05 3.38
C LEU A 193 -21.90 20.29 3.91
N GLU A 194 -21.56 19.16 3.30
CA GLU A 194 -20.43 18.30 3.67
C GLU A 194 -19.64 17.89 2.40
N PRO A 195 -18.63 18.68 1.98
CA PRO A 195 -17.85 18.36 0.80
C PRO A 195 -17.01 17.09 1.01
N ASN A 196 -16.95 16.23 0.00
CA ASN A 196 -16.08 15.05 0.03
C ASN A 196 -14.61 15.48 -0.11
N LEU A 197 -13.85 15.43 0.99
CA LEU A 197 -12.45 15.87 1.03
C LEU A 197 -11.51 15.09 0.11
N LYS A 198 -11.88 13.88 -0.31
CA LYS A 198 -11.06 13.03 -1.17
C LYS A 198 -11.39 13.22 -2.65
N GLU A 199 -12.68 13.23 -2.98
CA GLU A 199 -13.15 13.05 -4.35
C GLU A 199 -13.80 14.30 -4.95
N ALA A 200 -14.21 15.30 -4.16
CA ALA A 200 -14.79 16.55 -4.69
C ALA A 200 -13.73 17.42 -5.40
N PRO A 201 -14.14 18.42 -6.23
CA PRO A 201 -13.22 19.40 -6.79
C PRO A 201 -12.42 20.13 -5.70
N GLY A 202 -11.10 20.22 -5.88
CA GLY A 202 -10.16 20.74 -4.89
C GLY A 202 -9.82 19.77 -3.74
N GLY A 203 -10.30 18.52 -3.80
CA GLY A 203 -10.00 17.47 -2.82
C GLY A 203 -8.64 16.80 -3.03
N LEU A 204 -8.32 15.82 -2.18
CA LEU A 204 -7.00 15.15 -2.13
C LEU A 204 -6.55 14.44 -3.42
N ARG A 205 -7.47 14.14 -4.35
CA ARG A 205 -7.17 13.46 -5.62
C ARG A 205 -6.95 14.39 -6.80
N ASP A 206 -7.16 15.70 -6.64
CA ASP A 206 -6.86 16.71 -7.67
C ASP A 206 -5.36 17.00 -7.72
#